data_AF-A0A973IAA2-F1
#
_entry.id   AF-A0A973IAA2-F1
#
_cell.length_a   1.000
_cell.length_b   1.000
_cell.length_c   1.000
_cell.angle_alpha   90.00
_cell.angle_beta   90.00
_cell.angle_gamma   90.00
#
_symmetry.space_group_name_H-M   'P 1'
#
loop_
_entity.id
_entity.type
_entity.pdbx_description
1 polymer ?
#
loop_
_entity_poly.entity_id
_entity_poly.type
_entity_poly.pdbx_seq_one_letter_code
_entity_poly.pdbx_strand_id
1 'polypeptide(L)'
;SDLYRRDHMPIDVVISPEKEVAAAALLRLSAPAAFDTERFMGGKAQLLGIAVDEDCPIVNTPLRQLTDLFSTLRCVVVGVRRDGTLFAPEAGDQLFVGDQAYAFCHVDDVPRTMEAFGKQIKKQERVVLIGGGNVGLAVANALERNTNRVRAKVIERSRPCAERAAEALERTIVLHGDGLDANLLDEAGVARADAILSVTDDDKTNMLAAVRAKAEGCPYAVALVNDPTLVPMMEPLGIDAYINPRATTVSSILRHIRHGRVRSVYSIGDAEAEIIEAEVLSTSPLAGQMIADIDFPEGVLVGGIMKAGDVTRPVGKTRIDEGDVVSIFALTKDVPEVERLLQVSIDFF
;
A
#
# COMPACT_ATOMS: atom_id res chain seq x y z
N SER A 1 -16.67 -39.53 10.63
CA SER A 1 -16.16 -38.30 11.26
C SER A 1 -16.20 -37.18 10.24
N ASP A 2 -17.38 -36.56 10.06
CA ASP A 2 -17.61 -35.46 9.10
C ASP A 2 -17.61 -34.07 9.77
N LEU A 3 -17.33 -34.00 11.08
CA LEU A 3 -17.41 -32.76 11.86
C LEU A 3 -16.37 -31.67 11.50
N TYR A 4 -15.34 -32.01 10.70
CA TYR A 4 -14.23 -31.11 10.35
C TYR A 4 -14.11 -30.81 8.85
N ARG A 5 -15.14 -31.10 8.04
CA ARG A 5 -15.18 -30.63 6.65
C ARG A 5 -15.43 -29.11 6.62
N ARG A 6 -14.78 -28.40 5.69
CA ARG A 6 -14.89 -26.93 5.53
C ARG A 6 -16.35 -26.44 5.48
N ASP A 7 -17.26 -27.27 4.99
CA ASP A 7 -18.69 -26.95 4.85
C ASP A 7 -19.48 -26.94 6.18
N HIS A 8 -18.87 -27.38 7.30
CA HIS A 8 -19.51 -27.46 8.62
C HIS A 8 -18.82 -26.63 9.71
N MET A 9 -17.81 -25.83 9.38
CA MET A 9 -17.26 -24.86 10.33
C MET A 9 -18.01 -23.52 10.19
N PRO A 10 -18.65 -23.00 11.25
CA PRO A 10 -19.35 -21.71 11.22
C PRO A 10 -18.33 -20.57 11.25
N ILE A 11 -17.60 -20.40 10.15
CA ILE A 11 -16.62 -19.34 9.96
C ILE A 11 -17.19 -18.37 8.94
N ASP A 12 -17.61 -17.18 9.40
CA ASP A 12 -18.17 -16.14 8.54
C ASP A 12 -17.10 -15.47 7.67
N VAL A 13 -15.87 -15.35 8.20
CA VAL A 13 -14.75 -14.67 7.55
C VAL A 13 -13.46 -15.43 7.78
N VAL A 14 -12.71 -15.71 6.72
CA VAL A 14 -11.36 -16.27 6.77
C VAL A 14 -10.36 -15.20 6.34
N ILE A 15 -9.45 -14.83 7.23
CA ILE A 15 -8.32 -13.93 6.95
C ILE A 15 -7.04 -14.78 6.90
N SER A 16 -6.28 -14.67 5.82
CA SER A 16 -4.99 -15.34 5.67
C SER A 16 -3.89 -14.27 5.63
N PRO A 17 -3.17 -14.05 6.75
CA PRO A 17 -2.09 -13.07 6.83
C PRO A 17 -1.08 -13.21 5.68
N GLU A 18 -0.70 -14.43 5.34
CA GLU A 18 0.32 -14.70 4.32
C GLU A 18 -0.13 -14.26 2.92
N LYS A 19 -1.42 -14.41 2.61
CA LYS A 19 -1.99 -13.97 1.32
C LYS A 19 -2.07 -12.44 1.25
N GLU A 20 -2.48 -11.80 2.33
CA GLU A 20 -2.58 -10.34 2.42
C GLU A 20 -1.18 -9.71 2.30
N VAL A 21 -0.18 -10.29 2.98
CA VAL A 21 1.23 -9.87 2.86
C VAL A 21 1.77 -10.09 1.45
N ALA A 22 1.48 -11.23 0.82
CA ALA A 22 1.90 -11.48 -0.56
C ALA A 22 1.26 -10.49 -1.54
N ALA A 23 -0.01 -10.11 -1.33
CA ALA A 23 -0.69 -9.09 -2.12
C ALA A 23 -0.02 -7.72 -1.95
N ALA A 24 0.29 -7.32 -0.71
CA ALA A 24 1.03 -6.09 -0.42
C ALA A 24 2.40 -6.09 -1.09
N ALA A 25 3.12 -7.21 -1.06
CA ALA A 25 4.43 -7.35 -1.72
C ALA A 25 4.36 -7.15 -3.24
N LEU A 26 3.39 -7.78 -3.90
CA LEU A 26 3.15 -7.60 -5.32
C LEU A 26 2.81 -6.14 -5.66
N LEU A 27 2.07 -5.46 -4.80
CA LEU A 27 1.74 -4.06 -4.98
C LEU A 27 2.99 -3.18 -4.87
N ARG A 28 3.87 -3.43 -3.89
CA ARG A 28 5.16 -2.72 -3.75
C ARG A 28 6.09 -2.93 -4.94
N LEU A 29 6.14 -4.15 -5.48
CA LEU A 29 6.89 -4.44 -6.70
C LEU A 29 6.31 -3.75 -7.94
N SER A 30 5.00 -3.49 -7.96
CA SER A 30 4.35 -2.83 -9.09
C SER A 30 4.54 -1.30 -9.11
N ALA A 31 4.90 -0.69 -7.98
CA ALA A 31 5.04 0.75 -7.81
C ALA A 31 6.39 1.11 -7.12
N PRO A 32 7.53 0.89 -7.79
CA PRO A 32 8.86 1.04 -7.19
C PRO A 32 9.24 2.48 -6.81
N ALA A 33 8.55 3.48 -7.39
CA ALA A 33 8.77 4.88 -7.05
C ALA A 33 7.97 5.33 -5.81
N ALA A 34 7.11 4.46 -5.27
CA ALA A 34 6.34 4.72 -4.06
C ALA A 34 6.88 3.89 -2.90
N PHE A 35 7.21 4.56 -1.78
CA PHE A 35 7.58 3.91 -0.53
C PHE A 35 6.37 3.36 0.21
N ASP A 36 5.15 3.76 -0.18
CA ASP A 36 3.88 3.26 0.35
C ASP A 36 2.83 3.12 -0.76
N THR A 37 2.02 2.06 -0.75
CA THR A 37 0.89 1.97 -1.69
C THR A 37 -0.16 0.97 -1.24
N GLU A 38 -1.43 1.32 -1.50
CA GLU A 38 -2.60 0.47 -1.27
C GLU A 38 -3.67 0.74 -2.34
N ARG A 39 -4.49 -0.27 -2.69
CA ARG A 39 -5.59 -0.15 -3.64
C ARG A 39 -6.94 -0.05 -2.93
N PHE A 40 -7.78 0.81 -3.46
CA PHE A 40 -9.14 1.05 -2.98
C PHE A 40 -10.12 0.94 -4.13
N MET A 41 -11.41 1.03 -3.81
CA MET A 41 -12.47 1.23 -4.79
C MET A 41 -12.51 0.09 -5.82
N GLY A 42 -12.34 -1.14 -5.33
CA GLY A 42 -12.25 -2.34 -6.18
C GLY A 42 -11.07 -2.31 -7.16
N GLY A 43 -9.98 -1.61 -6.83
CA GLY A 43 -8.79 -1.46 -7.68
C GLY A 43 -8.84 -0.30 -8.67
N LYS A 44 -9.87 0.56 -8.61
CA LYS A 44 -9.99 1.76 -9.46
C LYS A 44 -9.29 2.99 -8.89
N ALA A 45 -8.93 2.95 -7.61
CA ALA A 45 -8.17 4.00 -6.94
C ALA A 45 -6.95 3.42 -6.25
N GLN A 46 -5.92 4.24 -6.08
CA GLN A 46 -4.67 3.87 -5.45
C GLN A 46 -4.14 5.00 -4.58
N LEU A 47 -3.76 4.65 -3.36
CA LEU A 47 -2.94 5.48 -2.49
C LEU A 47 -1.46 5.26 -2.85
N LEU A 48 -0.72 6.36 -2.93
CA LEU A 48 0.71 6.40 -3.24
C LEU A 48 1.42 7.24 -2.16
N GLY A 49 2.36 6.66 -1.43
CA GLY A 49 3.33 7.37 -0.63
C GLY A 49 4.56 7.69 -1.48
N ILE A 50 4.82 8.97 -1.71
CA ILE A 50 5.85 9.46 -2.62
C ILE A 50 6.79 10.38 -1.84
N ALA A 51 8.09 10.07 -1.88
CA ALA A 51 9.11 10.95 -1.30
C ALA A 51 9.35 12.16 -2.22
N VAL A 52 9.33 13.36 -1.65
CA VAL A 52 9.58 14.62 -2.36
C VAL A 52 11.09 14.88 -2.35
N ASP A 53 11.72 14.68 -3.51
CA ASP A 53 13.15 14.92 -3.73
C ASP A 53 13.39 16.27 -4.42
N GLU A 54 14.67 16.60 -4.64
CA GLU A 54 15.09 17.83 -5.32
C GLU A 54 14.60 17.91 -6.77
N ASP A 55 14.38 16.76 -7.42
CA ASP A 55 13.91 16.65 -8.80
C ASP A 55 12.39 16.82 -8.92
N CYS A 56 11.66 16.90 -7.81
CA CYS A 56 10.20 17.02 -7.79
C CYS A 56 9.75 18.40 -8.34
N PRO A 57 9.03 18.45 -9.48
CA PRO A 57 8.68 19.71 -10.14
C PRO A 57 7.73 20.63 -9.34
N ILE A 58 7.08 20.07 -8.32
CA ILE A 58 6.01 20.72 -7.54
C ILE A 58 6.47 21.13 -6.13
N VAL A 59 7.79 21.12 -5.89
CA VAL A 59 8.38 21.66 -4.66
C VAL A 59 8.07 23.16 -4.55
N ASN A 60 7.84 23.65 -3.33
CA ASN A 60 7.42 25.02 -3.02
C ASN A 60 6.10 25.45 -3.69
N THR A 61 5.32 24.50 -4.20
CA THR A 61 4.05 24.77 -4.88
C THR A 61 2.89 24.47 -3.93
N PRO A 62 1.96 25.42 -3.70
CA PRO A 62 0.75 25.16 -2.93
C PRO A 62 -0.08 24.03 -3.53
N LEU A 63 -0.67 23.17 -2.70
CA LEU A 63 -1.45 22.02 -3.17
C LEU A 63 -2.64 22.41 -4.06
N ARG A 64 -3.25 23.58 -3.86
CA ARG A 64 -4.27 24.10 -4.79
C ARG A 64 -3.75 24.28 -6.21
N GLN A 65 -2.49 24.67 -6.38
CA GLN A 65 -1.89 24.88 -7.69
C GLN A 65 -1.64 23.56 -8.43
N LEU A 66 -1.44 22.44 -7.73
CA LEU A 66 -1.44 21.11 -8.38
C LEU A 66 -2.77 20.86 -9.11
N THR A 67 -3.87 21.25 -8.47
CA THR A 67 -5.20 21.13 -9.08
C THR A 67 -5.34 22.04 -10.30
N ASP A 68 -4.76 23.24 -10.25
CA ASP A 68 -4.84 24.21 -11.35
C ASP A 68 -3.93 23.80 -12.54
N LEU A 69 -2.70 23.39 -12.26
CA LEU A 69 -1.71 22.94 -13.23
C LEU A 69 -2.15 21.63 -13.91
N PHE A 70 -2.81 20.75 -13.15
CA PHE A 70 -3.25 19.44 -13.62
C PHE A 70 -4.76 19.27 -13.43
N SER A 71 -5.56 20.13 -14.08
CA SER A 71 -7.02 20.18 -13.93
C SER A 71 -7.77 18.88 -14.25
N THR A 72 -7.18 17.98 -15.07
CA THR A 72 -7.74 16.66 -15.40
C THR A 72 -7.20 15.53 -14.53
N LEU A 73 -6.25 15.79 -13.63
CA LEU A 73 -5.66 14.77 -12.76
C LEU A 73 -6.61 14.50 -11.59
N ARG A 74 -7.10 13.26 -11.48
CA ARG A 74 -7.94 12.84 -10.36
C ARG A 74 -7.05 12.38 -9.20
N CYS A 75 -6.40 13.34 -8.56
CA CYS A 75 -5.49 13.12 -7.44
C CYS A 75 -5.74 14.13 -6.31
N VAL A 76 -5.64 13.67 -5.07
CA VAL A 76 -5.67 14.50 -3.86
C VAL A 76 -4.47 14.09 -2.99
N VAL A 77 -3.68 15.05 -2.54
CA VAL A 77 -2.69 14.79 -1.48
C VAL A 77 -3.47 14.80 -0.16
N VAL A 78 -3.63 13.64 0.44
CA VAL A 78 -4.46 13.43 1.64
C VAL A 78 -3.66 13.46 2.94
N GLY A 79 -2.33 13.34 2.86
CA GLY A 79 -1.45 13.40 4.01
C GLY A 79 -0.05 13.84 3.61
N VAL A 80 0.64 14.57 4.49
CA VAL A 80 2.05 14.92 4.35
C VAL A 80 2.74 14.59 5.66
N ARG A 81 3.86 13.85 5.58
CA ARG A 81 4.77 13.64 6.71
C ARG A 81 6.01 14.50 6.52
N ARG A 82 6.25 15.38 7.50
CA ARG A 82 7.39 16.30 7.55
C ARG A 82 8.06 16.18 8.91
N ASP A 83 9.38 16.01 8.91
CA ASP A 83 10.17 15.86 10.14
C ASP A 83 9.58 14.81 11.11
N GLY A 84 9.08 13.70 10.56
CA GLY A 84 8.45 12.61 11.31
C GLY A 84 7.01 12.84 11.77
N THR A 85 6.43 14.02 11.53
CA THR A 85 5.04 14.33 11.90
C THR A 85 4.13 14.23 10.69
N LEU A 86 3.12 13.37 10.76
CA LEU A 86 2.06 13.22 9.75
C LEU A 86 0.89 14.16 10.05
N PHE A 87 0.43 14.89 9.03
CA PHE A 87 -0.74 15.77 9.12
C PHE A 87 -1.59 15.72 7.83
N ALA A 88 -2.87 16.08 7.96
CA ALA A 88 -3.76 16.32 6.82
C ALA A 88 -3.48 17.72 6.24
N PRO A 89 -3.06 17.85 4.98
CA PRO A 89 -2.68 19.15 4.44
C PRO A 89 -3.89 19.97 3.96
N GLU A 90 -3.78 21.28 4.07
CA GLU A 90 -4.73 22.23 3.50
C GLU A 90 -4.37 22.61 2.06
N ALA A 91 -5.33 23.18 1.33
CA ALA A 91 -5.13 23.61 -0.06
C ALA A 91 -4.01 24.68 -0.22
N GLY A 92 -3.70 25.42 0.85
CA GLY A 92 -2.64 26.43 0.89
C GLY A 92 -1.25 25.87 1.20
N ASP A 93 -1.16 24.66 1.75
CA ASP A 93 0.10 24.06 2.15
C ASP A 93 1.00 23.76 0.96
N GLN A 94 2.30 23.82 1.20
CA GLN A 94 3.34 23.58 0.21
C GLN A 94 4.11 22.31 0.55
N LEU A 95 4.58 21.63 -0.50
CA LEU A 95 5.51 20.51 -0.39
C LEU A 95 6.95 21.01 -0.41
N PHE A 96 7.78 20.47 0.47
CA PHE A 96 9.21 20.75 0.54
C PHE A 96 10.03 19.48 0.29
N VAL A 97 11.28 19.66 -0.10
CA VAL A 97 12.24 18.54 -0.23
C VAL A 97 12.38 17.86 1.13
N GLY A 98 12.32 16.52 1.15
CA GLY A 98 12.32 15.70 2.36
C GLY A 98 10.91 15.36 2.87
N ASP A 99 9.85 15.98 2.34
CA ASP A 99 8.48 15.57 2.67
C ASP A 99 8.18 14.18 2.12
N GLN A 100 7.30 13.47 2.81
CA GLN A 100 6.67 12.25 2.34
C GLN A 100 5.18 12.53 2.11
N ALA A 101 4.77 12.59 0.84
CA ALA A 101 3.40 12.92 0.45
C ALA A 101 2.58 11.64 0.20
N TYR A 102 1.37 11.59 0.74
CA TYR A 102 0.39 10.54 0.49
C TYR A 102 -0.67 11.06 -0.49
N ALA A 103 -0.59 10.59 -1.73
CA ALA A 103 -1.47 10.97 -2.83
C ALA A 103 -2.50 9.85 -3.09
N PHE A 104 -3.78 10.18 -2.98
CA PHE A 104 -4.89 9.31 -3.37
C PHE A 104 -5.32 9.67 -4.79
N CYS A 105 -5.27 8.72 -5.73
CA CYS A 105 -5.57 8.99 -7.13
C CYS A 105 -6.32 7.86 -7.84
N HIS A 106 -6.94 8.20 -8.97
CA HIS A 106 -7.50 7.19 -9.88
C HIS A 106 -6.37 6.34 -10.48
N VAL A 107 -6.60 5.03 -10.68
CA VAL A 107 -5.58 4.09 -11.17
C VAL A 107 -4.97 4.51 -12.53
N ASP A 108 -5.79 4.99 -13.46
CA ASP A 108 -5.34 5.53 -14.75
C ASP A 108 -4.48 6.80 -14.65
N ASP A 109 -4.59 7.54 -13.54
CA ASP A 109 -3.83 8.77 -13.31
C ASP A 109 -2.52 8.51 -12.54
N VAL A 110 -2.26 7.29 -12.06
CA VAL A 110 -1.02 6.92 -11.36
C VAL A 110 0.24 7.34 -12.13
N PRO A 111 0.39 7.10 -13.45
CA PRO A 111 1.57 7.54 -14.19
C PRO A 111 1.76 9.05 -14.19
N ARG A 112 0.67 9.81 -14.34
CA ARG A 112 0.70 11.28 -14.35
C ARG A 112 0.96 11.84 -12.96
N THR A 113 0.42 11.21 -11.92
CA THR A 113 0.74 11.55 -10.53
C THR A 113 2.23 11.34 -10.28
N MET A 114 2.81 10.19 -10.64
CA MET A 114 4.25 9.95 -10.49
C MET A 114 5.09 11.00 -11.24
N GLU A 115 4.72 11.31 -12.49
CA GLU A 115 5.40 12.34 -13.30
C GLU A 115 5.32 13.73 -12.67
N ALA A 116 4.17 14.11 -12.11
CA ALA A 116 4.00 15.39 -11.40
C ALA A 116 4.92 15.50 -10.17
N PHE A 117 5.25 14.39 -9.53
CA PHE A 117 6.23 14.30 -8.45
C PHE A 117 7.68 14.04 -8.94
N GLY A 118 7.94 14.13 -10.25
CA GLY A 118 9.28 13.93 -10.83
C GLY A 118 9.72 12.47 -10.91
N LYS A 119 8.83 11.52 -10.61
CA LYS A 119 9.14 10.09 -10.55
C LYS A 119 8.95 9.39 -11.89
N GLN A 120 9.89 8.52 -12.22
CA GLN A 120 9.79 7.65 -13.39
C GLN A 120 9.26 6.26 -13.01
N ILE A 121 8.20 5.81 -13.69
CA ILE A 121 7.72 4.44 -13.53
C ILE A 121 8.56 3.51 -14.41
N LYS A 122 9.39 2.68 -13.76
CA LYS A 122 10.09 1.58 -14.43
C LYS A 122 9.37 0.26 -14.16
N LYS A 123 9.07 -0.46 -15.22
CA LYS A 123 8.53 -1.83 -15.11
C LYS A 123 9.62 -2.75 -14.57
N GLN A 124 9.21 -3.63 -13.67
CA GLN A 124 10.08 -4.67 -13.10
C GLN A 124 9.99 -5.91 -13.98
N GLU A 125 11.07 -6.28 -14.66
CA GLU A 125 11.15 -7.47 -15.52
C GLU A 125 11.86 -8.62 -14.81
N ARG A 126 12.75 -8.33 -13.85
CA ARG A 126 13.57 -9.30 -13.13
C ARG A 126 13.47 -9.06 -11.64
N VAL A 127 12.98 -10.05 -10.91
CA VAL A 127 12.79 -9.98 -9.47
C VAL A 127 13.53 -11.13 -8.81
N VAL A 128 14.30 -10.84 -7.78
CA VAL A 128 14.89 -11.86 -6.90
C VAL A 128 14.10 -11.85 -5.59
N LEU A 129 13.65 -13.02 -5.16
CA LEU A 129 13.00 -13.22 -3.87
C LEU A 129 13.96 -13.96 -2.94
N ILE A 130 14.07 -13.48 -1.71
CA ILE A 130 14.79 -14.17 -0.63
C ILE A 130 13.75 -14.68 0.36
N GLY A 131 13.66 -15.99 0.50
CA GLY A 131 12.61 -16.71 1.21
C GLY A 131 11.59 -17.34 0.26
N GLY A 132 11.54 -18.67 0.26
CA GLY A 132 10.57 -19.53 -0.43
C GLY A 132 9.50 -20.11 0.51
N GLY A 133 9.25 -19.44 1.65
CA GLY A 133 8.14 -19.74 2.55
C GLY A 133 6.77 -19.41 1.93
N ASN A 134 5.71 -19.40 2.75
CA ASN A 134 4.34 -19.19 2.26
C ASN A 134 4.16 -17.88 1.47
N VAL A 135 4.73 -16.78 1.98
CA VAL A 135 4.66 -15.46 1.33
C VAL A 135 5.45 -15.45 0.03
N GLY A 136 6.74 -15.81 0.07
CA GLY A 136 7.60 -15.80 -1.12
C GLY A 136 7.10 -16.71 -2.24
N LEU A 137 6.58 -17.90 -1.89
CA LEU A 137 5.96 -18.81 -2.84
C LEU A 137 4.69 -18.20 -3.47
N ALA A 138 3.83 -17.56 -2.67
CA ALA A 138 2.63 -16.90 -3.17
C ALA A 138 2.96 -15.74 -4.12
N VAL A 139 3.97 -14.93 -3.79
CA VAL A 139 4.45 -13.85 -4.65
C VAL A 139 5.03 -14.42 -5.96
N ALA A 140 5.93 -15.40 -5.88
CA ALA A 140 6.55 -16.01 -7.06
C ALA A 140 5.49 -16.59 -8.02
N ASN A 141 4.51 -17.33 -7.49
CA ASN A 141 3.43 -17.91 -8.29
C ASN A 141 2.55 -16.82 -8.95
N ALA A 142 2.27 -15.72 -8.23
CA ALA A 142 1.54 -14.59 -8.81
C ALA A 142 2.33 -13.89 -9.93
N LEU A 143 3.66 -13.78 -9.78
CA LEU A 143 4.54 -13.24 -10.83
C LEU A 143 4.57 -14.14 -12.07
N GLU A 144 4.56 -15.47 -11.92
CA GLU A 144 4.53 -16.43 -13.04
C GLU A 144 3.26 -16.30 -13.88
N ARG A 145 2.12 -16.09 -13.22
CA ARG A 145 0.79 -15.95 -13.83
C ARG A 145 0.57 -14.57 -14.45
N ASN A 146 1.41 -13.60 -14.12
CA ASN A 146 1.28 -12.25 -14.63
C ASN A 146 1.61 -12.18 -16.14
N THR A 147 0.77 -11.46 -16.89
CA THR A 147 0.92 -11.30 -18.35
C THR A 147 2.20 -10.58 -18.75
N ASN A 148 2.80 -9.80 -17.83
CA ASN A 148 4.03 -9.04 -18.07
C ASN A 148 5.32 -9.89 -18.10
N ARG A 149 5.23 -11.23 -17.96
CA ARG A 149 6.36 -12.18 -18.05
C ARG A 149 7.57 -11.81 -17.19
N VAL A 150 7.32 -11.43 -15.92
CA VAL A 150 8.37 -11.17 -14.94
C VAL A 150 9.19 -12.44 -14.72
N ARG A 151 10.52 -12.32 -14.77
CA ARG A 151 11.46 -13.41 -14.47
C ARG A 151 11.77 -13.36 -12.98
N ALA A 152 11.19 -14.28 -12.23
CA ALA A 152 11.48 -14.45 -10.82
C ALA A 152 12.59 -15.49 -10.61
N LYS A 153 13.41 -15.26 -9.58
CA LYS A 153 14.22 -16.30 -8.94
C LYS A 153 13.98 -16.27 -7.44
N VAL A 154 14.01 -17.42 -6.78
CA VAL A 154 13.84 -17.54 -5.32
C VAL A 154 15.11 -18.12 -4.73
N ILE A 155 15.63 -17.52 -3.65
CA ILE A 155 16.67 -18.10 -2.81
C ILE A 155 16.02 -18.60 -1.53
N GLU A 156 16.22 -19.86 -1.19
CA GLU A 156 15.65 -20.49 0.01
C GLU A 156 16.68 -21.35 0.75
N ARG A 157 16.87 -21.08 2.04
CA ARG A 157 17.87 -21.75 2.89
C ARG A 157 17.46 -23.14 3.31
N SER A 158 16.17 -23.37 3.55
CA SER A 158 15.62 -24.65 3.99
C SER A 158 15.39 -25.56 2.81
N ARG A 159 16.16 -26.65 2.74
CA ARG A 159 16.04 -27.67 1.69
C ARG A 159 14.60 -28.15 1.45
N PRO A 160 13.81 -28.54 2.48
CA PRO A 160 12.42 -28.94 2.27
C PRO A 160 11.52 -27.82 1.72
N CYS A 161 11.79 -26.56 2.06
CA CYS A 161 11.05 -25.43 1.50
C CYS A 161 11.44 -25.16 0.06
N ALA A 162 12.72 -25.24 -0.27
CA ALA A 162 13.22 -25.07 -1.64
C ALA A 162 12.65 -26.14 -2.58
N GLU A 163 12.63 -27.40 -2.15
CA GLU A 163 12.04 -28.51 -2.93
C GLU A 163 10.55 -28.27 -3.18
N ARG A 164 9.79 -27.91 -2.15
CA ARG A 164 8.36 -27.58 -2.28
C ARG A 164 8.12 -26.41 -3.23
N ALA A 165 8.93 -25.36 -3.14
CA ALA A 165 8.82 -24.22 -4.03
C ALA A 165 9.16 -24.61 -5.48
N ALA A 166 10.20 -25.41 -5.69
CA ALA A 166 10.60 -25.90 -7.01
C ALA A 166 9.56 -26.83 -7.65
N GLU A 167 8.84 -27.62 -6.85
CA GLU A 167 7.73 -28.46 -7.33
C GLU A 167 6.49 -27.62 -7.70
N ALA A 168 6.24 -26.53 -6.97
CA ALA A 168 5.04 -25.71 -7.14
C ALA A 168 5.18 -24.62 -8.21
N LEU A 169 6.41 -24.22 -8.58
CA LEU A 169 6.71 -23.14 -9.51
C LEU A 169 7.19 -23.72 -10.85
N GLU A 170 6.57 -23.29 -11.95
CA GLU A 170 6.85 -23.86 -13.28
C GLU A 170 7.97 -23.12 -14.03
N ARG A 171 8.16 -21.83 -13.74
CA ARG A 171 9.02 -20.91 -14.52
C ARG A 171 10.08 -20.21 -13.67
N THR A 172 9.91 -20.22 -12.36
CA THR A 172 10.80 -19.58 -11.38
C THR A 172 11.94 -20.52 -11.03
N ILE A 173 13.17 -20.00 -11.07
CA ILE A 173 14.34 -20.78 -10.65
C ILE A 173 14.44 -20.69 -9.12
N VAL A 174 14.50 -21.83 -8.45
CA VAL A 174 14.71 -21.91 -7.00
C VAL A 174 16.14 -22.33 -6.71
N LEU A 175 16.87 -21.48 -6.00
CA LEU A 175 18.25 -21.68 -5.55
C LEU A 175 18.22 -22.05 -4.07
N HIS A 176 18.86 -23.17 -3.72
CA HIS A 176 18.96 -23.62 -2.34
C HIS A 176 20.25 -23.09 -1.68
N GLY A 177 20.10 -22.23 -0.68
CA GLY A 177 21.22 -21.68 0.09
C GLY A 177 20.86 -20.42 0.87
N ASP A 178 21.87 -19.80 1.48
CA ASP A 178 21.68 -18.60 2.31
C ASP A 178 21.52 -17.34 1.44
N GLY A 179 20.45 -16.58 1.66
CA GLY A 179 20.21 -15.29 1.00
C GLY A 179 21.22 -14.19 1.35
N LEU A 180 22.12 -14.44 2.30
CA LEU A 180 23.24 -13.55 2.63
C LEU A 180 24.56 -13.97 1.97
N ASP A 181 24.62 -15.10 1.25
CA ASP A 181 25.82 -15.56 0.55
C ASP A 181 26.05 -14.77 -0.75
N ALA A 182 27.22 -14.15 -0.87
CA ALA A 182 27.63 -13.37 -2.05
C ALA A 182 27.53 -14.17 -3.35
N ASN A 183 28.00 -15.41 -3.33
CA ASN A 183 28.08 -16.23 -4.53
C ASN A 183 26.68 -16.59 -5.01
N LEU A 184 25.76 -16.78 -4.06
CA LEU A 184 24.37 -17.13 -4.37
C LEU A 184 23.57 -15.93 -4.88
N LEU A 185 23.85 -14.72 -4.35
CA LEU A 185 23.28 -13.48 -4.87
C LEU A 185 23.78 -13.18 -6.30
N ASP A 186 25.04 -13.45 -6.60
CA ASP A 186 25.59 -13.34 -7.95
C ASP A 186 24.97 -14.39 -8.90
N GLU A 187 24.82 -15.64 -8.46
CA GLU A 187 24.13 -16.70 -9.22
C GLU A 187 22.65 -16.36 -9.47
N ALA A 188 21.98 -15.77 -8.47
CA ALA A 188 20.64 -15.21 -8.63
C ALA A 188 20.64 -14.02 -9.62
N GLY A 189 21.77 -13.36 -9.80
CA GLY A 189 21.93 -12.25 -10.74
C GLY A 189 21.36 -10.95 -10.19
N VAL A 190 21.53 -10.71 -8.88
CA VAL A 190 21.02 -9.53 -8.17
C VAL A 190 21.48 -8.21 -8.80
N ALA A 191 22.72 -8.13 -9.26
CA ALA A 191 23.25 -6.96 -9.99
C ALA A 191 22.48 -6.61 -11.29
N ARG A 192 21.72 -7.56 -11.83
CA ARG A 192 20.91 -7.40 -13.05
C ARG A 192 19.40 -7.47 -12.77
N ALA A 193 19.01 -7.57 -11.50
CA ALA A 193 17.62 -7.58 -11.08
C ALA A 193 17.12 -6.14 -10.99
N ASP A 194 15.85 -5.94 -11.35
CA ASP A 194 15.20 -4.64 -11.20
C ASP A 194 14.71 -4.44 -9.76
N ALA A 195 14.34 -5.55 -9.09
CA ALA A 195 13.95 -5.53 -7.69
C ALA A 195 14.42 -6.76 -6.91
N ILE A 196 14.64 -6.57 -5.61
CA ILE A 196 14.74 -7.65 -4.63
C ILE A 196 13.62 -7.57 -3.61
N LEU A 197 13.09 -8.72 -3.20
CA LEU A 197 12.09 -8.85 -2.15
C LEU A 197 12.55 -9.87 -1.11
N SER A 198 12.83 -9.41 0.11
CA SER A 198 13.26 -10.28 1.21
C SER A 198 12.11 -10.53 2.18
N VAL A 199 11.59 -11.76 2.19
CA VAL A 199 10.35 -12.19 2.87
C VAL A 199 10.57 -13.43 3.74
N THR A 200 11.72 -13.48 4.41
CA THR A 200 12.02 -14.52 5.42
C THR A 200 11.32 -14.21 6.75
N ASP A 201 11.43 -15.15 7.70
CA ASP A 201 10.91 -15.04 9.06
C ASP A 201 11.77 -14.17 10.00
N ASP A 202 12.96 -13.75 9.56
CA ASP A 202 13.89 -12.93 10.34
C ASP A 202 14.08 -11.53 9.74
N ASP A 203 13.67 -10.50 10.48
CA ASP A 203 13.75 -9.10 10.05
C ASP A 203 15.20 -8.68 9.74
N LYS A 204 16.18 -9.19 10.51
CA LYS A 204 17.61 -8.87 10.32
C LYS A 204 18.12 -9.43 9.00
N THR A 205 17.75 -10.67 8.68
CA THR A 205 18.05 -11.29 7.38
C THR A 205 17.42 -10.50 6.26
N ASN A 206 16.14 -10.09 6.39
CA ASN A 206 15.46 -9.32 5.35
C ASN A 206 16.13 -7.97 5.08
N MET A 207 16.47 -7.22 6.14
CA MET A 207 17.16 -5.94 6.03
C MET A 207 18.58 -6.08 5.48
N LEU A 208 19.38 -7.01 6.00
CA LEU A 208 20.76 -7.18 5.57
C LEU A 208 20.85 -7.67 4.12
N ALA A 209 19.94 -8.55 3.71
CA ALA A 209 19.88 -9.02 2.34
C ALA A 209 19.47 -7.90 1.37
N ALA A 210 18.51 -7.05 1.75
CA ALA A 210 18.16 -5.85 0.99
C ALA A 210 19.36 -4.89 0.85
N VAL A 211 20.07 -4.59 1.94
CA VAL A 211 21.26 -3.74 1.93
C VAL A 211 22.36 -4.32 1.03
N ARG A 212 22.60 -5.63 1.13
CA ARG A 212 23.60 -6.30 0.32
C ARG A 212 23.26 -6.23 -1.17
N ALA A 213 21.99 -6.44 -1.52
CA ALA A 213 21.53 -6.33 -2.89
C ALA A 213 21.64 -4.91 -3.45
N LYS A 214 21.37 -3.87 -2.64
CA LYS A 214 21.62 -2.47 -3.02
C LYS A 214 23.11 -2.23 -3.27
N ALA A 215 23.99 -2.75 -2.42
CA ALA A 215 25.44 -2.65 -2.59
C ALA A 215 25.95 -3.37 -3.86
N GLU A 216 25.27 -4.44 -4.28
CA GLU A 216 25.54 -5.18 -5.53
C GLU A 216 24.91 -4.53 -6.78
N GLY A 217 24.17 -3.42 -6.62
CA GLY A 217 23.64 -2.61 -7.72
C GLY A 217 22.16 -2.86 -8.07
N CYS A 218 21.42 -3.61 -7.26
CA CYS A 218 19.98 -3.72 -7.44
C CYS A 218 19.32 -2.36 -7.15
N PRO A 219 18.48 -1.81 -8.05
CA PRO A 219 17.99 -0.45 -7.89
C PRO A 219 16.85 -0.34 -6.88
N TYR A 220 16.06 -1.40 -6.67
CA TYR A 220 14.90 -1.38 -5.78
C TYR A 220 14.91 -2.58 -4.81
N ALA A 221 14.83 -2.32 -3.51
CA ALA A 221 14.83 -3.34 -2.47
C ALA A 221 13.62 -3.19 -1.53
N VAL A 222 12.88 -4.29 -1.39
CA VAL A 222 11.71 -4.40 -0.51
C VAL A 222 12.00 -5.43 0.58
N ALA A 223 11.76 -5.07 1.83
CA ALA A 223 11.94 -5.97 2.97
C ALA A 223 10.64 -6.17 3.75
N LEU A 224 10.38 -7.41 4.16
CA LEU A 224 9.36 -7.70 5.16
C LEU A 224 9.95 -7.43 6.55
N VAL A 225 9.25 -6.61 7.34
CA VAL A 225 9.71 -6.14 8.66
C VAL A 225 8.55 -6.26 9.65
N ASN A 226 8.71 -7.12 10.65
CA ASN A 226 7.70 -7.35 11.68
C ASN A 226 7.83 -6.39 12.88
N ASP A 227 9.06 -6.01 13.21
CA ASP A 227 9.37 -5.08 14.29
C ASP A 227 9.33 -3.61 13.82
N PRO A 228 8.32 -2.82 14.23
CA PRO A 228 8.20 -1.42 13.82
C PRO A 228 9.38 -0.55 14.31
N THR A 229 10.11 -0.97 15.35
CA THR A 229 11.28 -0.22 15.84
C THR A 229 12.44 -0.19 14.85
N LEU A 230 12.42 -1.06 13.83
CA LEU A 230 13.40 -1.10 12.75
C LEU A 230 13.06 -0.16 11.58
N VAL A 231 11.82 0.34 11.49
CA VAL A 231 11.38 1.21 10.38
C VAL A 231 12.25 2.47 10.21
N PRO A 232 12.67 3.18 11.27
CA PRO A 232 13.57 4.33 11.13
C PRO A 232 14.94 4.00 10.50
N MET A 233 15.31 2.72 10.42
CA MET A 233 16.55 2.29 9.79
C MET A 233 16.42 2.07 8.28
N MET A 234 15.21 2.01 7.71
CA MET A 234 15.02 1.67 6.29
C MET A 234 15.71 2.68 5.37
N GLU A 235 15.45 3.97 5.58
CA GLU A 235 16.02 5.06 4.77
C GLU A 235 17.56 5.16 4.93
N PRO A 236 18.14 5.20 6.15
CA PRO A 236 19.60 5.19 6.31
C PRO A 236 20.31 3.98 5.66
N LEU A 237 19.62 2.83 5.57
CA LEU A 237 20.13 1.62 4.95
C LEU A 237 19.87 1.55 3.44
N GLY A 238 19.17 2.52 2.86
CA GLY A 238 18.83 2.55 1.44
C GLY A 238 17.81 1.49 1.03
N ILE A 239 16.98 1.02 1.96
CA ILE A 239 15.87 0.09 1.68
C ILE A 239 14.68 0.94 1.20
N ASP A 240 14.23 0.69 -0.04
CA ASP A 240 13.30 1.58 -0.74
C ASP A 240 11.84 1.43 -0.27
N ALA A 241 11.45 0.23 0.18
CA ALA A 241 10.13 -0.01 0.74
C ALA A 241 10.14 -1.17 1.75
N TYR A 242 9.13 -1.19 2.61
CA TYR A 242 8.93 -2.30 3.54
C TYR A 242 7.46 -2.73 3.62
N ILE A 243 7.26 -3.93 4.13
CA ILE A 243 5.94 -4.51 4.37
C ILE A 243 5.88 -4.92 5.83
N ASN A 244 4.87 -4.45 6.55
CA ASN A 244 4.61 -4.84 7.93
C ASN A 244 3.44 -5.84 7.99
N PRO A 245 3.70 -7.15 8.18
CA PRO A 245 2.65 -8.17 8.23
C PRO A 245 1.59 -7.92 9.30
N ARG A 246 1.98 -7.32 10.43
CA ARG A 246 1.06 -7.02 11.52
C ARG A 246 0.07 -5.93 11.10
N ALA A 247 0.57 -4.83 10.52
CA ALA A 247 -0.27 -3.73 10.04
C ALA A 247 -1.23 -4.20 8.92
N THR A 248 -0.74 -5.01 7.97
CA THR A 248 -1.57 -5.60 6.92
C THR A 248 -2.67 -6.48 7.50
N THR A 249 -2.32 -7.37 8.45
CA THR A 249 -3.31 -8.27 9.07
C THR A 249 -4.34 -7.51 9.89
N VAL A 250 -3.91 -6.50 10.66
CA VAL A 250 -4.80 -5.62 11.43
C VAL A 250 -5.78 -4.92 10.50
N SER A 251 -5.31 -4.36 9.39
CA SER A 251 -6.16 -3.74 8.37
C SER A 251 -7.22 -4.72 7.82
N SER A 252 -6.84 -5.97 7.54
CA SER A 252 -7.76 -7.02 7.07
C SER A 252 -8.81 -7.43 8.12
N ILE A 253 -8.53 -7.26 9.41
CA ILE A 253 -9.45 -7.51 10.52
C ILE A 253 -10.37 -6.31 10.75
N LEU A 254 -9.82 -5.08 10.78
CA LEU A 254 -10.56 -3.86 11.08
C LEU A 254 -11.74 -3.64 10.15
N ARG A 255 -11.62 -3.97 8.86
CA ARG A 255 -12.74 -3.88 7.89
C ARG A 255 -13.97 -4.71 8.29
N HIS A 256 -13.83 -5.74 9.13
CA HIS A 256 -14.92 -6.60 9.60
C HIS A 256 -15.45 -6.23 10.98
N ILE A 257 -14.70 -5.43 11.74
CA ILE A 257 -15.07 -5.01 13.10
C ILE A 257 -15.65 -3.59 13.13
N ARG A 258 -15.20 -2.71 12.23
CA ARG A 258 -15.62 -1.30 12.22
C ARG A 258 -17.11 -1.14 11.94
N HIS A 259 -17.68 -0.14 12.62
CA HIS A 259 -19.07 0.28 12.41
C HIS A 259 -19.22 1.08 11.10
N GLY A 260 -20.42 1.02 10.51
CA GLY A 260 -20.68 1.51 9.15
C GLY A 260 -20.40 0.44 8.09
N ARG A 261 -20.82 0.67 6.84
CA ARG A 261 -20.49 -0.25 5.72
C ARG A 261 -19.04 -0.02 5.25
N VAL A 262 -18.08 -0.25 6.14
CA VAL A 262 -16.66 -0.17 5.84
C VAL A 262 -16.27 -1.34 4.93
N ARG A 263 -15.66 -1.03 3.79
CA ARG A 263 -15.23 -2.01 2.80
C ARG A 263 -13.73 -2.31 2.91
N SER A 264 -12.94 -1.29 3.23
CA SER A 264 -11.49 -1.38 3.36
C SER A 264 -10.98 -0.37 4.38
N VAL A 265 -9.88 -0.72 5.04
CA VAL A 265 -9.13 0.15 5.94
C VAL A 265 -7.65 -0.07 5.64
N TYR A 266 -6.87 1.00 5.62
CA TYR A 266 -5.41 0.92 5.52
C TYR A 266 -4.76 1.84 6.55
N SER A 267 -3.89 1.28 7.37
CA SER A 267 -3.10 2.06 8.33
C SER A 267 -1.86 2.64 7.67
N ILE A 268 -1.62 3.94 7.88
CA ILE A 268 -0.44 4.67 7.40
C ILE A 268 0.56 4.81 8.54
N GLY A 269 1.85 4.56 8.25
CA GLY A 269 2.92 4.64 9.24
C GLY A 269 2.76 3.58 10.35
N ASP A 270 3.06 3.96 11.60
CA ASP A 270 2.79 3.12 12.77
C ASP A 270 1.39 3.41 13.35
N ALA A 271 0.36 3.28 12.51
CA ALA A 271 -1.01 3.65 12.82
C ALA A 271 -1.15 5.12 13.29
N GLU A 272 -0.47 6.03 12.59
CA GLU A 272 -0.59 7.48 12.80
C GLU A 272 -1.84 8.07 12.12
N ALA A 273 -2.27 7.42 11.03
CA ALA A 273 -3.49 7.73 10.28
C ALA A 273 -4.06 6.48 9.62
N GLU A 274 -5.30 6.60 9.13
CA GLU A 274 -5.98 5.57 8.35
C GLU A 274 -6.62 6.13 7.08
N ILE A 275 -6.63 5.34 6.02
CA ILE A 275 -7.57 5.52 4.90
C ILE A 275 -8.74 4.55 5.11
N ILE A 276 -9.94 5.08 5.23
CA ILE A 276 -11.17 4.33 5.42
C ILE A 276 -11.99 4.42 4.13
N GLU A 277 -12.30 3.27 3.53
CA GLU A 277 -13.26 3.14 2.43
C GLU A 277 -14.59 2.66 2.98
N ALA A 278 -15.65 3.44 2.80
CA ALA A 278 -16.97 3.09 3.29
C ALA A 278 -18.08 3.43 2.28
N GLU A 279 -19.10 2.58 2.25
CA GLU A 279 -20.34 2.85 1.53
C GLU A 279 -21.25 3.73 2.39
N VAL A 280 -21.76 4.81 1.80
CA VAL A 280 -22.62 5.78 2.47
C VAL A 280 -24.04 5.24 2.53
N LEU A 281 -24.57 5.10 3.74
CA LEU A 281 -25.95 4.68 4.00
C LEU A 281 -26.90 5.89 3.92
N SER A 282 -28.18 5.68 3.58
CA SER A 282 -29.21 6.73 3.60
C SER A 282 -29.32 7.45 4.93
N THR A 283 -29.03 6.76 6.03
CA THR A 283 -29.13 7.26 7.40
C THR A 283 -27.81 7.84 7.93
N SER A 284 -26.77 7.91 7.09
CA SER A 284 -25.52 8.55 7.45
C SER A 284 -25.68 10.08 7.42
N PRO A 285 -25.10 10.81 8.39
CA PRO A 285 -24.97 12.27 8.33
C PRO A 285 -24.34 12.81 7.04
N LEU A 286 -23.59 11.98 6.31
CA LEU A 286 -22.95 12.36 5.04
C LEU A 286 -23.94 12.36 3.86
N ALA A 287 -25.02 11.59 3.94
CA ALA A 287 -25.93 11.40 2.81
C ALA A 287 -26.69 12.70 2.49
N GLY A 288 -26.62 13.12 1.22
CA GLY A 288 -27.25 14.32 0.69
C GLY A 288 -26.48 15.62 0.94
N GLN A 289 -25.38 15.59 1.70
CA GLN A 289 -24.59 16.79 2.02
C GLN A 289 -23.54 17.09 0.94
N MET A 290 -23.17 18.36 0.78
CA MET A 290 -21.95 18.70 0.04
C MET A 290 -20.74 18.54 0.95
N ILE A 291 -19.58 18.18 0.39
CA ILE A 291 -18.33 18.02 1.18
C ILE A 291 -18.00 19.29 1.97
N ALA A 292 -18.23 20.47 1.40
CA ALA A 292 -17.97 21.75 2.06
C ALA A 292 -18.92 22.05 3.23
N ASP A 293 -20.08 21.39 3.30
CA ASP A 293 -21.08 21.60 4.35
C ASP A 293 -20.94 20.60 5.50
N ILE A 294 -20.07 19.58 5.35
CA ILE A 294 -19.80 18.59 6.38
C ILE A 294 -18.70 19.11 7.30
N ASP A 295 -18.97 19.06 8.61
CA ASP A 295 -18.05 19.47 9.67
C ASP A 295 -16.99 18.37 9.92
N PHE A 296 -16.05 18.23 8.99
CA PHE A 296 -14.92 17.31 9.13
C PHE A 296 -13.89 17.89 10.13
N PRO A 297 -13.33 17.07 11.03
CA PRO A 297 -12.18 17.46 11.85
C PRO A 297 -10.99 17.89 10.99
N GLU A 298 -10.11 18.74 11.53
CA GLU A 298 -8.91 19.23 10.82
C GLU A 298 -8.00 18.11 10.30
N GLY A 299 -7.94 16.96 10.99
CA GLY A 299 -7.14 15.81 10.58
C GLY A 299 -7.82 14.89 9.57
N VAL A 300 -8.93 15.30 8.94
CA VAL A 300 -9.75 14.47 8.05
C VAL A 300 -9.87 15.07 6.66
N LEU A 301 -9.65 14.25 5.63
CA LEU A 301 -9.79 14.64 4.24
C LEU A 301 -10.46 13.55 3.41
N VAL A 302 -11.35 13.93 2.49
CA VAL A 302 -11.90 13.00 1.50
C VAL A 302 -10.88 12.85 0.37
N GLY A 303 -10.35 11.63 0.18
CA GLY A 303 -9.38 11.33 -0.88
C GLY A 303 -10.03 11.01 -2.23
N GLY A 304 -11.21 10.40 -2.22
CA GLY A 304 -11.88 9.92 -3.43
C GLY A 304 -13.35 9.57 -3.19
N ILE A 305 -14.17 9.70 -4.23
CA ILE A 305 -15.58 9.25 -4.20
C ILE A 305 -15.85 8.40 -5.43
N MET A 306 -16.37 7.20 -5.23
CA MET A 306 -16.92 6.36 -6.28
C MET A 306 -18.44 6.55 -6.37
N LYS A 307 -18.90 7.10 -7.50
CA LYS A 307 -20.33 7.24 -7.84
C LYS A 307 -20.64 6.32 -9.02
N ALA A 308 -21.66 5.46 -8.89
CA ALA A 308 -22.07 4.53 -9.95
C ALA A 308 -20.91 3.73 -10.59
N GLY A 309 -19.87 3.42 -9.80
CA GLY A 309 -18.70 2.69 -10.26
C GLY A 309 -17.55 3.53 -10.82
N ASP A 310 -17.69 4.84 -10.98
CA ASP A 310 -16.62 5.73 -11.46
C ASP A 310 -15.99 6.51 -10.30
N VAL A 311 -14.65 6.56 -10.25
CA VAL A 311 -13.91 7.23 -9.19
C VAL A 311 -13.61 8.66 -9.61
N THR A 312 -14.02 9.60 -8.78
CA THR A 312 -13.88 11.03 -9.01
C THR A 312 -13.11 11.70 -7.89
N ARG A 313 -12.42 12.79 -8.24
CA ARG A 313 -11.76 13.67 -7.27
C ARG A 313 -12.82 14.48 -6.52
N PRO A 314 -12.84 14.45 -5.18
CA PRO A 314 -13.75 15.28 -4.41
C PRO A 314 -13.37 16.76 -4.52
N VAL A 315 -14.38 17.61 -4.58
CA VAL A 315 -14.26 19.07 -4.42
C VAL A 315 -15.34 19.52 -3.44
N GLY A 316 -15.22 20.71 -2.85
CA GLY A 316 -16.18 21.18 -1.83
C GLY A 316 -17.66 21.13 -2.27
N LYS A 317 -17.93 21.37 -3.56
CA LYS A 317 -19.28 21.30 -4.16
C LYS A 317 -19.75 19.89 -4.54
N THR A 318 -18.92 18.87 -4.34
CA THR A 318 -19.31 17.48 -4.61
C THR A 318 -20.32 17.06 -3.56
N ARG A 319 -21.51 16.63 -3.99
CA ARG A 319 -22.53 16.07 -3.11
C ARG A 319 -22.26 14.58 -2.90
N ILE A 320 -22.36 14.12 -1.66
CA ILE A 320 -22.31 12.69 -1.30
C ILE A 320 -23.75 12.19 -1.25
N ASP A 321 -24.06 11.13 -1.98
CA ASP A 321 -25.40 10.53 -2.04
C ASP A 321 -25.37 9.10 -1.44
N GLU A 322 -26.53 8.56 -1.09
CA GLU A 322 -26.65 7.17 -0.64
C GLU A 322 -26.10 6.19 -1.69
N GLY A 323 -25.37 5.17 -1.23
CA GLY A 323 -24.76 4.14 -2.06
C GLY A 323 -23.43 4.53 -2.70
N ASP A 324 -23.02 5.79 -2.57
CA ASP A 324 -21.66 6.20 -2.92
C ASP A 324 -20.64 5.51 -2.02
N VAL A 325 -19.45 5.27 -2.57
CA VAL A 325 -18.31 4.79 -1.77
C VAL A 325 -17.32 5.92 -1.60
N VAL A 326 -17.06 6.31 -0.37
CA VAL A 326 -16.13 7.40 -0.02
C VAL A 326 -14.83 6.82 0.53
N SER A 327 -13.70 7.44 0.17
CA SER A 327 -12.40 7.19 0.78
C SER A 327 -12.03 8.41 1.61
N ILE A 328 -11.80 8.20 2.90
CA ILE A 328 -11.52 9.25 3.88
C ILE A 328 -10.17 8.95 4.53
N PHE A 329 -9.23 9.90 4.43
CA PHE A 329 -8.05 9.95 5.26
C PHE A 329 -8.42 10.55 6.61
N ALA A 330 -7.95 9.95 7.70
CA ALA A 330 -8.14 10.46 9.05
C ALA A 330 -6.88 10.20 9.88
N LEU A 331 -6.38 11.22 10.58
CA LEU A 331 -5.42 11.00 11.67
C LEU A 331 -6.05 10.11 12.75
N THR A 332 -5.25 9.28 13.41
CA THR A 332 -5.76 8.29 14.38
C THR A 332 -6.62 8.87 15.49
N LYS A 333 -6.33 10.11 15.92
CA LYS A 333 -7.14 10.83 16.92
C LYS A 333 -8.56 11.19 16.42
N ASP A 334 -8.75 11.34 15.11
CA ASP A 334 -9.99 11.81 14.48
C ASP A 334 -10.83 10.65 13.89
N VAL A 335 -10.26 9.44 13.86
CA VAL A 335 -10.93 8.22 13.39
C VAL A 335 -12.28 7.95 14.08
N PRO A 336 -12.45 8.10 15.41
CA PRO A 336 -13.76 7.91 16.05
C PRO A 336 -14.85 8.85 15.52
N GLU A 337 -14.47 10.07 15.14
CA GLU A 337 -15.42 11.04 14.60
C GLU A 337 -15.80 10.69 13.15
N VAL A 338 -14.86 10.18 12.36
CA VAL A 338 -15.17 9.62 11.03
C VAL A 338 -16.11 8.43 11.13
N GLU A 339 -15.91 7.53 12.10
CA GLU A 339 -16.86 6.45 12.35
C GLU A 339 -18.26 6.99 12.69
N ARG A 340 -18.36 8.02 13.53
CA ARG A 340 -19.63 8.64 13.88
C ARG A 340 -20.35 9.22 12.65
N LEU A 341 -19.62 9.84 11.73
CA LEU A 341 -20.16 10.35 10.46
C LEU A 341 -20.59 9.21 9.51
N LEU A 342 -19.95 8.05 9.58
CA LEU A 342 -20.28 6.86 8.77
C LEU A 342 -21.39 5.99 9.40
N GLN A 343 -21.65 6.16 10.69
CA GLN A 343 -22.68 5.44 11.43
C GLN A 343 -24.08 5.96 11.09
N VAL A 344 -25.05 5.08 11.32
CA VAL A 344 -26.48 5.35 11.20
C VAL A 344 -26.91 6.26 12.36
N SER A 345 -27.56 7.39 12.07
CA SER A 345 -28.21 8.18 13.13
C SER A 345 -29.26 7.33 13.86
N ILE A 346 -29.20 7.30 15.19
CA ILE A 346 -30.08 6.50 16.07
C ILE A 346 -31.56 6.87 15.95
N ASP A 347 -31.89 8.01 15.32
CA ASP A 347 -33.25 8.51 15.12
C ASP A 347 -34.14 7.68 14.15
N PHE A 348 -33.68 6.50 13.71
CA PHE A 348 -34.42 5.58 12.82
C PHE A 348 -34.87 4.27 13.49
N PHE A 349 -34.77 4.14 14.82
CA PHE A 349 -35.31 3.00 15.59
C PHE A 349 -36.49 3.38 16.50
#